data_AF-A0A9W6E6P5-F1
#
_entry.id   AF-A0A9W6E6P5-F1
#
_cell.length_a   1.000
_cell.length_b   1.000
_cell.length_c   1.000
_cell.angle_alpha   90.00
_cell.angle_beta   90.00
_cell.angle_gamma   90.00
#
_symmetry.space_group_name_H-M   'P 1'
#
loop_
_entity.id
_entity.type
_entity.pdbx_description
1 polymer ?
#
loop_
_entity_poly.entity_id
_entity_poly.type
_entity_poly.pdbx_seq_one_letter_code
_entity_poly.pdbx_strand_id
1 'polypeptide(L)'
;MAQANSPSIFAVIRQLHLWISDARFALSDDPVPVSLWEDEIGRMRVWAADVGADECGSLSLDYRLRDSSHLRDQISRLLEQLQRNCKDLLVIADPGSDGRKPLNPDMNEELQPGLQTELQSIYHSVHNAVDCLFRISVAIRQPSKHDYVLGIKE
;
A
#
# COMPACT_ATOMS: atom_id res chain seq x y z
N MET A 1 19.36 0.19 9.13
CA MET A 1 19.42 1.28 8.15
C MET A 1 17.99 1.76 7.96
N ALA A 2 17.67 3.03 8.22
CA ALA A 2 16.30 3.53 8.07
C ALA A 2 15.94 3.51 6.59
N GLN A 3 15.03 2.63 6.19
CA GLN A 3 14.54 2.56 4.82
C GLN A 3 13.80 3.88 4.53
N ALA A 4 14.14 4.53 3.41
CA ALA A 4 13.41 5.72 3.00
C ALA A 4 11.96 5.31 2.68
N ASN A 5 11.00 5.98 3.31
CA ASN A 5 9.58 5.65 3.16
C ASN A 5 9.10 6.02 1.75
N SER A 6 9.57 7.17 1.27
CA SER A 6 9.28 7.75 -0.04
C SER A 6 9.47 6.77 -1.23
N PRO A 7 10.65 6.17 -1.48
CA PRO A 7 10.82 5.22 -2.58
C PRO A 7 10.03 3.92 -2.39
N SER A 8 9.76 3.51 -1.15
CA SER A 8 8.99 2.30 -0.87
C SER A 8 7.52 2.46 -1.29
N ILE A 9 6.95 3.65 -1.14
CA ILE A 9 5.59 3.99 -1.59
C ILE A 9 5.47 3.83 -3.10
N PHE A 10 6.38 4.45 -3.87
CA PHE A 10 6.35 4.36 -5.33
C PHE A 10 6.59 2.94 -5.84
N ALA A 11 7.41 2.15 -5.15
CA ALA A 11 7.61 0.74 -5.47
C ALA A 11 6.30 -0.06 -5.34
N VAL A 12 5.56 0.12 -4.25
CA VAL A 12 4.26 -0.54 -4.03
C VAL A 12 3.25 -0.13 -5.10
N ILE A 13 3.11 1.18 -5.35
CA ILE A 13 2.19 1.70 -6.39
C ILE A 13 2.51 1.08 -7.75
N ARG A 14 3.79 0.97 -8.10
CA ARG A 14 4.23 0.37 -9.36
C ARG A 14 3.91 -1.12 -9.41
N GLN A 15 4.14 -1.86 -8.32
CA GLN A 15 3.86 -3.30 -8.25
C GLN A 15 2.37 -3.59 -8.41
N LEU A 16 1.50 -2.87 -7.69
CA LEU A 16 0.05 -2.99 -7.83
C LEU A 16 -0.41 -2.68 -9.26
N HIS A 17 0.13 -1.61 -9.87
CA HIS A 17 -0.23 -1.24 -11.23
C HIS A 17 0.20 -2.30 -12.27
N LEU A 18 1.39 -2.90 -12.09
CA LEU A 18 1.86 -4.00 -12.93
C LEU A 18 0.96 -5.22 -12.77
N TRP A 19 0.63 -5.59 -11.53
CA TRP A 19 -0.28 -6.69 -11.24
C TRP A 19 -1.66 -6.47 -11.86
N ILE A 20 -2.28 -5.30 -11.72
CA ILE A 20 -3.57 -5.00 -12.38
C ILE A 20 -3.45 -5.12 -13.90
N SER A 21 -2.33 -4.70 -14.48
CA SER A 21 -2.12 -4.79 -15.93
C SER A 21 -2.06 -6.23 -16.43
N ASP A 22 -1.49 -7.11 -15.61
CA ASP A 22 -1.39 -8.55 -15.87
C ASP A 22 -2.73 -9.26 -15.59
N ALA A 23 -3.33 -8.98 -14.43
CA ALA A 23 -4.57 -9.56 -13.93
C ALA A 23 -5.81 -9.13 -14.73
N ARG A 24 -5.78 -7.98 -15.42
CA ARG A 24 -6.84 -7.55 -16.36
C ARG A 24 -7.17 -8.60 -17.43
N PHE A 25 -6.24 -9.50 -17.74
CA PHE A 25 -6.47 -10.61 -18.66
C PHE A 25 -6.97 -11.88 -17.97
N ALA A 26 -6.76 -12.04 -16.66
CA ALA A 26 -7.06 -13.25 -15.90
C ALA A 26 -8.36 -13.19 -15.06
N LEU A 27 -8.90 -12.00 -14.77
CA LEU A 27 -9.93 -11.78 -13.75
C LEU A 27 -11.34 -11.47 -14.30
N SER A 28 -11.70 -12.00 -15.47
CA SER A 28 -13.00 -11.68 -16.09
C SER A 28 -14.24 -12.12 -15.26
N ASP A 29 -14.06 -12.98 -14.25
CA ASP A 29 -15.11 -13.45 -13.32
C ASP A 29 -14.65 -13.30 -11.85
N ASP A 30 -14.02 -12.17 -11.51
CA ASP A 30 -13.46 -11.94 -10.17
C ASP A 30 -14.43 -11.19 -9.23
N PRO A 31 -14.48 -11.54 -7.93
CA PRO A 31 -15.32 -10.83 -6.97
C PRO A 31 -14.87 -9.38 -6.64
N VAL A 32 -13.62 -8.99 -6.91
CA VAL A 32 -13.11 -7.64 -6.70
C VAL A 32 -12.83 -7.00 -8.06
N PRO A 33 -13.74 -6.11 -8.54
CA PRO A 33 -13.56 -5.49 -9.85
C PRO A 33 -12.26 -4.68 -9.91
N VAL A 34 -11.59 -4.73 -11.06
CA VAL A 34 -10.34 -4.01 -11.33
C VAL A 34 -10.43 -2.52 -10.99
N SER A 35 -11.60 -1.90 -11.17
CA SER A 35 -11.84 -0.49 -10.83
C SER A 35 -11.59 -0.16 -9.36
N LEU A 36 -11.83 -1.09 -8.43
CA LEU A 36 -11.55 -0.88 -7.00
C LEU A 36 -10.06 -0.89 -6.71
N TRP A 37 -9.30 -1.76 -7.39
CA TRP A 37 -7.85 -1.76 -7.29
C TRP A 37 -7.24 -0.48 -7.89
N GLU A 38 -7.79 0.02 -9.00
CA GLU A 38 -7.40 1.29 -9.60
C GLU A 38 -7.70 2.48 -8.66
N ASP A 39 -8.82 2.45 -7.95
CA ASP A 39 -9.17 3.44 -6.93
C ASP A 39 -8.12 3.47 -5.80
N GLU A 40 -7.75 2.30 -5.25
CA GLU A 40 -6.73 2.22 -4.19
C GLU A 40 -5.35 2.72 -4.67
N ILE A 41 -4.96 2.42 -5.91
CA ILE A 41 -3.74 3.00 -6.50
C ILE A 41 -3.86 4.53 -6.60
N GLY A 42 -5.01 5.04 -7.03
CA GLY A 42 -5.29 6.47 -7.09
C GLY A 42 -5.18 7.12 -5.71
N ARG A 43 -5.82 6.53 -4.70
CA ARG A 43 -5.77 6.97 -3.30
C ARG A 43 -4.34 6.99 -2.76
N MET A 44 -3.55 5.95 -3.03
CA MET A 44 -2.13 5.90 -2.65
C MET A 44 -1.30 7.02 -3.31
N ARG A 45 -1.55 7.31 -4.59
CA ARG A 45 -0.87 8.43 -5.29
C ARG A 45 -1.24 9.78 -4.70
N VAL A 46 -2.53 10.01 -4.42
CA VAL A 46 -3.01 11.22 -3.77
C VAL A 46 -2.38 11.36 -2.39
N TRP A 47 -2.34 10.28 -1.61
CA TRP A 47 -1.69 10.26 -0.31
C TRP A 47 -0.20 10.60 -0.41
N ALA A 48 0.52 9.98 -1.34
CA ALA A 48 1.94 10.25 -1.58
C ALA A 48 2.21 11.72 -1.92
N ALA A 49 1.36 12.34 -2.74
CA ALA A 49 1.44 13.77 -3.03
C ALA A 49 1.11 14.62 -1.79
N ASP A 50 0.05 14.28 -1.06
CA ASP A 50 -0.42 15.02 0.13
C ASP A 50 0.61 15.09 1.26
N VAL A 51 1.39 14.03 1.41
CA VAL A 51 2.40 13.89 2.46
C VAL A 51 3.80 14.35 2.03
N GLY A 52 3.97 14.76 0.77
CA GLY A 52 5.27 15.19 0.23
C GLY A 52 6.25 14.04 0.03
N ALA A 53 5.79 12.88 -0.44
CA ALA A 53 6.67 11.74 -0.73
C ALA A 53 7.56 11.96 -1.96
N ASP A 54 7.16 12.85 -2.89
CA ASP A 54 7.96 13.28 -4.05
C ASP A 54 8.80 14.54 -3.76
N GLU A 55 8.53 15.19 -2.63
CA GLU A 55 9.15 16.46 -2.26
C GLU A 55 10.53 16.25 -1.62
N CYS A 56 11.43 17.23 -1.81
CA CYS A 56 12.75 17.23 -1.20
C CYS A 56 12.84 18.24 -0.04
N GLY A 57 13.77 18.02 0.89
CA GLY A 57 14.07 18.98 1.96
C GLY A 57 12.95 19.07 3.01
N SER A 58 12.61 20.29 3.45
CA SER A 58 11.64 20.52 4.53
C SER A 58 10.19 20.12 4.22
N LEU A 59 9.89 19.96 2.92
CA LEU A 59 8.59 19.52 2.42
C LEU A 59 8.48 18.00 2.31
N SER A 60 9.62 17.29 2.41
CA SER A 60 9.64 15.83 2.31
C SER A 60 8.96 15.16 3.51
N LEU A 61 8.29 14.04 3.25
CA LEU A 61 7.71 13.19 4.30
C LEU A 61 8.76 12.82 5.36
N ASP A 62 9.95 12.40 4.92
CA ASP A 62 11.03 11.99 5.80
C ASP A 62 11.54 13.13 6.70
N TYR A 63 11.48 14.38 6.24
CA TYR A 63 11.75 15.56 7.09
C TYR A 63 10.62 15.83 8.09
N ARG A 64 9.35 15.76 7.67
CA ARG A 64 8.19 15.97 8.55
C ARG A 64 8.08 14.90 9.64
N LEU A 65 8.54 13.69 9.36
CA LEU A 65 8.56 12.58 10.30
C LEU A 65 9.82 12.53 11.17
N ARG A 66 10.79 13.44 10.95
CA ARG A 66 12.08 13.44 11.67
C ARG A 66 11.90 13.49 13.18
N ASP A 67 10.97 14.33 13.65
CA ASP A 67 10.68 14.52 15.07
C ASP A 67 9.57 13.58 15.58
N SER A 68 9.01 12.75 14.71
CA SER A 68 7.90 11.82 15.01
C SER A 68 8.27 10.38 14.67
N SER A 69 9.25 9.84 15.41
CA SER A 69 9.77 8.47 15.21
C SER A 69 8.70 7.38 15.26
N HIS A 70 7.68 7.53 16.11
CA HIS A 70 6.55 6.61 16.22
C HIS A 70 5.63 6.63 15.00
N LEU A 71 5.43 7.80 14.37
CA LEU A 71 4.65 7.91 13.13
C LEU A 71 5.42 7.32 11.95
N ARG A 72 6.74 7.56 11.91
CA ARG A 72 7.63 6.92 10.93
C ARG A 72 7.58 5.40 11.00
N ASP A 73 7.74 4.84 12.21
CA ASP A 73 7.71 3.38 12.41
C ASP A 73 6.36 2.78 11.98
N GLN A 74 5.25 3.43 12.31
CA GLN A 74 3.93 2.98 11.86
C GLN A 74 3.78 3.02 10.33
N ILE A 75 4.22 4.09 9.67
CA ILE A 75 4.19 4.18 8.20
C ILE A 75 5.05 3.08 7.59
N SER A 76 6.26 2.86 8.11
CA SER A 76 7.14 1.79 7.62
C SER A 76 6.47 0.42 7.72
N ARG A 77 5.84 0.08 8.85
CA ARG A 77 5.11 -1.19 9.02
C ARG A 77 3.95 -1.35 8.04
N LEU A 78 3.21 -0.28 7.78
CA LEU A 78 2.12 -0.28 6.81
C LEU A 78 2.64 -0.50 5.38
N LEU A 79 3.77 0.12 5.03
CA LEU A 79 4.42 -0.09 3.73
C LEU A 79 4.94 -1.53 3.59
N GLU A 80 5.53 -2.11 4.63
CA GLU A 80 5.94 -3.52 4.64
C GLU A 80 4.75 -4.48 4.49
N GLN A 81 3.61 -4.16 5.11
CA GLN A 81 2.37 -4.93 4.91
C GLN A 81 1.90 -4.84 3.46
N LEU A 82 1.87 -3.64 2.87
CA LEU A 82 1.48 -3.46 1.48
C LEU A 82 2.42 -4.19 0.50
N GLN A 83 3.73 -4.21 0.78
CA GLN A 83 4.70 -4.96 -0.01
C GLN A 83 4.46 -6.48 0.06
N ARG A 84 4.12 -7.01 1.24
CA ARG A 84 3.73 -8.42 1.38
C ARG A 84 2.48 -8.74 0.57
N ASN A 85 1.45 -7.91 0.68
CA ASN A 85 0.23 -8.04 -0.12
C ASN A 85 0.55 -8.06 -1.63
N CYS A 86 1.44 -7.18 -2.12
CA CYS A 86 1.86 -7.18 -3.53
C CYS A 86 2.58 -8.46 -3.95
N LYS A 87 3.38 -9.05 -3.06
CA LYS A 87 4.07 -10.31 -3.32
C LYS A 87 3.06 -11.46 -3.39
N ASP A 88 2.08 -11.50 -2.51
CA ASP A 88 1.02 -12.51 -2.52
C ASP A 88 0.19 -12.42 -3.81
N LEU A 89 -0.12 -11.21 -4.28
CA LEU A 89 -0.76 -10.98 -5.59
C LEU A 89 0.09 -11.50 -6.77
N LEU A 90 1.41 -11.32 -6.72
CA LEU A 90 2.30 -11.83 -7.76
C LEU A 90 2.31 -13.35 -7.81
N VAL A 91 2.28 -14.02 -6.65
CA VAL A 91 2.17 -15.49 -6.56
C VAL A 91 0.84 -16.00 -7.12
N ILE A 92 -0.23 -15.22 -6.96
CA ILE A 92 -1.55 -15.52 -7.56
C ILE A 92 -1.51 -15.38 -9.08
N ALA A 93 -0.86 -14.34 -9.61
CA ALA A 93 -0.75 -14.10 -11.06
C ALA A 93 0.20 -15.10 -11.75
N ASP A 94 1.30 -15.47 -11.10
CA ASP A 94 2.25 -16.47 -11.59
C ASP A 94 2.42 -17.61 -10.57
N PRO A 95 1.53 -18.63 -10.59
CA PRO A 95 1.64 -19.79 -9.71
C PRO A 95 2.85 -20.68 -10.04
N GLY A 96 3.52 -20.44 -11.18
CA GLY A 96 4.67 -21.22 -11.66
C GLY A 96 6.00 -20.86 -11.00
N SER A 97 6.15 -19.62 -10.49
CA SER A 97 7.41 -19.13 -9.94
C SER A 97 7.71 -19.59 -8.51
N ASP A 98 6.73 -20.15 -7.76
CA ASP A 98 6.92 -20.63 -6.38
C ASP A 98 7.03 -22.16 -6.25
N GLY A 99 7.08 -22.90 -7.36
CA GLY A 99 7.16 -24.37 -7.29
C GLY A 99 5.90 -25.03 -6.69
N ARG A 100 4.80 -24.28 -6.53
CA ARG A 100 3.49 -24.83 -6.21
C ARG A 100 2.98 -25.57 -7.43
N LYS A 101 3.13 -26.90 -7.39
CA LYS A 101 2.76 -27.84 -8.45
C LYS A 101 1.37 -27.50 -9.02
N PRO A 102 1.19 -27.42 -10.35
CA PRO A 102 -0.12 -27.16 -10.93
C PRO A 102 -1.08 -28.27 -10.48
N LEU A 103 -2.13 -27.86 -9.77
CA LEU A 103 -3.21 -28.75 -9.35
C LEU A 103 -4.02 -29.08 -10.62
N ASN A 104 -3.80 -30.29 -11.12
CA ASN A 104 -4.63 -31.08 -12.04
C ASN A 104 -5.29 -30.33 -13.22
N PRO A 105 -4.90 -30.61 -14.49
CA PRO A 105 -5.44 -29.95 -15.69
C PRO A 105 -6.87 -30.40 -16.07
N ASP A 106 -7.63 -30.99 -15.15
CA ASP A 106 -8.93 -31.64 -15.40
C ASP A 106 -9.99 -31.13 -14.41
N MET A 107 -10.12 -29.81 -14.24
CA MET A 107 -11.29 -29.20 -13.61
C MET A 107 -11.57 -27.86 -14.30
N ASN A 108 -12.83 -27.72 -14.71
CA ASN A 108 -13.52 -26.57 -15.28
C ASN A 108 -12.94 -25.18 -14.92
N GLU A 109 -12.84 -24.30 -15.92
CA GLU A 109 -12.32 -22.91 -15.90
C GLU A 109 -13.19 -21.96 -15.05
N GLU A 110 -13.37 -22.25 -13.77
CA GLU A 110 -13.79 -21.26 -12.77
C GLU A 110 -12.60 -21.00 -11.84
N LEU A 111 -12.29 -19.72 -11.60
CA LEU A 111 -11.29 -19.32 -10.60
C LEU A 111 -11.62 -20.06 -9.30
N GLN A 112 -10.76 -20.98 -8.85
CA GLN A 112 -11.08 -21.82 -7.70
C GLN A 112 -11.55 -20.94 -6.52
N PRO A 113 -12.62 -21.32 -5.79
CA PRO A 113 -13.21 -20.48 -4.75
C PRO A 113 -12.21 -20.07 -3.64
N GLY A 114 -11.16 -20.87 -3.45
CA GLY A 114 -10.04 -20.52 -2.58
C GLY A 114 -9.26 -19.28 -3.06
N LEU A 115 -8.98 -19.19 -4.36
CA LEU A 115 -8.23 -18.07 -4.94
C LEU A 115 -9.01 -16.76 -4.90
N GLN A 116 -10.31 -16.83 -5.16
CA GLN A 116 -11.22 -15.68 -5.03
C GLN A 116 -11.25 -15.14 -3.59
N THR A 117 -11.29 -16.04 -2.60
CA THR A 117 -11.28 -15.68 -1.18
C THR A 117 -9.93 -15.06 -0.77
N GLU A 118 -8.82 -15.60 -1.26
CA GLU A 118 -7.49 -15.04 -1.03
C GLU A 118 -7.37 -13.63 -1.62
N LEU A 119 -7.84 -13.43 -2.86
CA LEU A 119 -7.77 -12.12 -3.51
C LEU A 119 -8.62 -11.07 -2.78
N GLN A 120 -9.85 -11.41 -2.37
CA GLN A 120 -10.68 -10.55 -1.54
C GLN A 120 -9.99 -10.18 -0.23
N SER A 121 -9.36 -11.15 0.45
CA SER A 121 -8.63 -10.91 1.70
C SER A 121 -7.47 -9.93 1.49
N ILE A 122 -6.72 -10.10 0.41
CA ILE A 122 -5.61 -9.19 0.07
C ILE A 122 -6.13 -7.79 -0.25
N TYR A 123 -7.23 -7.66 -1.00
CA TYR A 123 -7.86 -6.37 -1.27
C TYR A 123 -8.23 -5.65 0.03
N HIS A 124 -8.93 -6.33 0.96
CA HIS A 124 -9.30 -5.73 2.24
C HIS A 124 -8.07 -5.33 3.08
N SER A 125 -6.99 -6.11 3.02
CA SER A 125 -5.71 -5.78 3.67
C SER A 125 -5.09 -4.51 3.08
N VAL A 126 -5.08 -4.37 1.74
CA VAL A 126 -4.59 -3.18 1.04
C VAL A 126 -5.45 -1.96 1.40
N HIS A 127 -6.77 -2.07 1.26
CA HIS A 127 -7.71 -0.99 1.57
C HIS A 127 -7.56 -0.49 3.02
N ASN A 128 -7.49 -1.39 3.99
CA ASN A 128 -7.31 -1.02 5.39
C ASN A 128 -5.93 -0.37 5.66
N ALA A 129 -4.88 -0.84 4.99
CA ALA A 129 -3.56 -0.23 5.10
C ALA A 129 -3.55 1.20 4.53
N VAL A 130 -4.20 1.43 3.39
CA VAL A 130 -4.37 2.76 2.79
C VAL A 130 -5.17 3.68 3.73
N ASP A 131 -6.28 3.21 4.30
CA ASP A 131 -7.04 3.97 5.29
C ASP A 131 -6.19 4.36 6.52
N CYS A 132 -5.37 3.44 7.01
CA CYS A 132 -4.47 3.72 8.13
C CYS A 132 -3.42 4.77 7.76
N LEU A 133 -2.89 4.76 6.54
CA LEU A 133 -1.99 5.79 6.04
C LEU A 133 -2.67 7.17 6.03
N PHE A 134 -3.91 7.28 5.53
CA PHE A 134 -4.67 8.54 5.56
C PHE A 134 -4.96 9.02 6.98
N ARG A 135 -5.29 8.12 7.91
CA ARG A 135 -5.48 8.46 9.33
C ARG A 135 -4.22 9.00 9.97
N ILE A 136 -3.06 8.43 9.65
CA ILE A 136 -1.77 8.94 10.12
C ILE A 136 -1.49 10.32 9.52
N SER A 137 -1.83 10.57 8.25
CA SER A 137 -1.68 11.91 7.64
C SER A 137 -2.49 12.99 8.33
N VAL A 138 -3.69 12.67 8.83
CA VAL A 138 -4.47 13.59 9.65
C VAL A 138 -3.72 13.92 10.95
N ALA A 139 -3.09 12.93 11.58
CA ALA A 139 -2.26 13.15 12.76
C ALA A 139 -0.98 13.96 12.48
N ILE A 140 -0.38 13.84 11.28
CA ILE A 140 0.78 14.64 10.85
C ILE A 140 0.38 16.09 10.52
N ARG A 141 -0.86 16.31 10.04
CA ARG A 141 -1.41 17.64 9.72
C ARG A 141 -1.98 18.39 10.92
N GLN A 142 -2.25 17.70 12.03
CA GLN A 142 -2.55 18.34 13.30
C GLN A 142 -1.26 18.45 14.12
N PRO A 143 -0.46 19.52 13.99
CA PRO A 143 0.48 19.84 15.04
C PRO A 143 -0.37 20.01 16.29
N SER A 144 -0.24 19.09 17.24
CA SER A 144 -0.76 19.26 18.58
C SER A 144 -0.51 20.71 19.00
N LYS A 145 -1.52 21.38 19.55
CA LYS A 145 -1.50 22.80 19.96
C LYS A 145 -0.42 23.16 21.02
N HIS A 146 0.63 22.35 21.15
CA HIS A 146 1.63 22.39 22.20
C HIS A 146 2.97 23.01 21.76
N ASP A 147 3.13 23.50 20.52
CA ASP A 147 4.32 24.26 20.12
C ASP A 147 4.18 25.80 20.26
N TYR A 148 3.15 26.25 20.99
CA TYR A 148 3.02 27.65 21.42
C TYR A 148 3.20 27.77 22.95
N VAL A 149 4.28 27.20 23.50
CA VAL A 149 4.88 27.82 24.68
C VAL A 149 6.02 28.66 24.15
N LEU A 150 5.64 29.81 23.59
CA LEU A 150 6.54 30.95 23.47
C LEU A 150 7.15 31.15 24.85
N GLY A 151 8.48 31.06 24.92
CA GLY A 151 9.23 31.69 25.98
C GLY A 151 8.91 33.18 25.99
N ILE A 152 7.91 33.57 26.77
CA ILE A 152 7.81 34.94 27.25
C ILE A 152 8.78 35.06 28.41
N LYS A 153 9.96 35.58 28.10
CA LYS A 153 10.86 36.14 29.11
C LYS A 153 10.91 37.63 28.83
N GLU A 154 10.08 38.38 29.54
CA GLU A 154 10.36 39.76 29.96
C GLU A 154 9.88 39.95 31.40
#